data_AF-A0A1B6Z7A6-F1
#
_entry.id   AF-A0A1B6Z7A6-F1
#
_cell.length_a   1.000
_cell.length_b   1.000
_cell.length_c   1.000
_cell.angle_alpha   90.00
_cell.angle_beta   90.00
_cell.angle_gamma   90.00
#
_symmetry.space_group_name_H-M   'P 1'
#
loop_
_entity.id
_entity.type
_entity.pdbx_description
1 polymer ?
#
loop_
_entity_poly.entity_id
_entity_poly.type
_entity_poly.pdbx_seq_one_letter_code
_entity_poly.pdbx_strand_id
1 'polypeptide(L)'
;MKFAKLYKIITAGILAMSSPALAEPTEVVVRVISQDAKFVGDQMGGARVVLRDAETGEVLADGITTGGTGNTKQIMDSTGRSPMLATPDAAAFTTQLDLSQPTLITAEVVGPLAQMQASIRVTSQRWIVPGQPVTSGDGWVVELPGLAVNIIAPQPNTHSAKGSRTIEVMSSTMLMCGCPITSGGLWDAKDYEVEVAAYQAGRKIASGKLDFVEAPGRFGGDLTLPEKGAYELFVSARNTRTGNTGVDRTSVIVP
;
A
#
# COMPACT_ATOMS: atom_id res chain seq x y z
N MET A 1 -54.35 62.71 39.86
CA MET A 1 -54.19 62.48 38.41
C MET A 1 -52.77 62.02 38.14
N LYS A 2 -52.55 60.69 38.15
CA LYS A 2 -52.08 59.86 37.03
C LYS A 2 -50.71 60.27 36.43
N PHE A 3 -49.69 59.58 36.93
CA PHE A 3 -48.40 59.32 36.29
C PHE A 3 -48.60 58.69 34.91
N ALA A 4 -47.84 59.09 33.90
CA ALA A 4 -47.60 58.29 32.70
C ALA A 4 -46.11 58.33 32.35
N LYS A 5 -45.44 57.21 32.63
CA LYS A 5 -44.03 56.94 32.38
C LYS A 5 -43.78 56.80 30.88
N LEU A 6 -42.69 57.44 30.47
CA LEU A 6 -41.93 57.22 29.25
C LEU A 6 -41.44 55.76 29.20
N TYR A 7 -41.81 55.00 28.18
CA TYR A 7 -41.15 53.74 27.83
C TYR A 7 -40.64 53.85 26.39
N LYS A 8 -39.35 54.19 26.26
CA LYS A 8 -38.58 53.98 25.03
C LYS A 8 -38.35 52.48 24.92
N ILE A 9 -39.00 51.84 23.97
CA ILE A 9 -38.69 50.47 23.56
C ILE A 9 -37.38 50.56 22.77
N ILE A 10 -36.26 50.18 23.41
CA ILE A 10 -34.99 49.93 22.72
C ILE A 10 -35.04 48.48 22.25
N THR A 11 -35.41 48.29 20.99
CA THR A 11 -35.27 46.99 20.31
C THR A 11 -33.79 46.84 19.94
N ALA A 12 -32.99 46.27 20.84
CA ALA A 12 -31.62 45.87 20.54
C ALA A 12 -31.67 44.61 19.68
N GLY A 13 -31.51 44.77 18.37
CA GLY A 13 -31.31 43.65 17.44
C GLY A 13 -29.97 42.98 17.75
N ILE A 14 -30.03 41.77 18.32
CA ILE A 14 -28.89 40.86 18.38
C ILE A 14 -28.70 40.34 16.95
N LEU A 15 -27.87 41.03 16.18
CA LEU A 15 -27.33 40.52 14.93
C LEU A 15 -26.27 39.48 15.34
N ALA A 16 -26.65 38.21 15.34
CA ALA A 16 -25.68 37.12 15.50
C ALA A 16 -24.69 37.23 14.33
N MET A 17 -23.48 37.72 14.60
CA MET A 17 -22.40 37.72 13.63
C MET A 17 -21.97 36.26 13.45
N SER A 18 -22.57 35.59 12.48
CA SER A 18 -22.04 34.35 11.92
C SER A 18 -20.75 34.71 11.20
N SER A 19 -19.63 34.73 11.91
CA SER A 19 -18.33 34.76 11.27
C SER A 19 -18.26 33.55 10.34
N PRO A 20 -17.94 33.72 9.04
CA PRO A 20 -17.67 32.56 8.20
C PRO A 20 -16.54 31.78 8.89
N ALA A 21 -16.75 30.48 9.10
CA ALA A 21 -15.68 29.61 9.56
C ALA A 21 -14.59 29.64 8.49
N LEU A 22 -13.54 30.43 8.74
CA LEU A 22 -12.37 30.47 7.86
C LEU A 22 -11.76 29.07 7.90
N ALA A 23 -11.47 28.51 6.72
CA ALA A 23 -10.79 27.24 6.64
C ALA A 23 -9.43 27.37 7.34
N GLU A 24 -9.19 26.53 8.35
CA GLU A 24 -7.96 26.57 9.11
C GLU A 24 -6.93 25.62 8.49
N PRO A 25 -5.73 26.12 8.16
CA PRO A 25 -4.66 25.28 7.63
C PRO A 25 -4.29 24.17 8.61
N THR A 26 -4.44 22.93 8.18
CA THR A 26 -4.24 21.74 9.02
C THR A 26 -3.19 20.84 8.39
N GLU A 27 -2.01 20.75 9.00
CA GLU A 27 -0.92 19.91 8.49
C GLU A 27 -1.24 18.42 8.68
N VAL A 28 -1.05 17.63 7.63
CA VAL A 28 -1.30 16.19 7.62
C VAL A 28 -0.09 15.47 7.06
N VAL A 29 0.38 14.48 7.80
CA VAL A 29 1.49 13.61 7.38
C VAL A 29 0.95 12.19 7.22
N VAL A 30 0.96 11.68 5.99
CA VAL A 30 0.59 10.30 5.67
C VAL A 30 1.85 9.49 5.41
N ARG A 31 1.90 8.28 5.98
CA ARG A 31 2.96 7.30 5.76
C ARG A 31 2.36 6.00 5.30
N VAL A 32 3.08 5.29 4.44
CA VAL A 32 2.67 3.98 3.95
C VAL A 32 3.70 2.97 4.41
N ILE A 33 3.27 1.97 5.17
CA ILE A 33 4.13 0.91 5.69
C ILE A 33 3.74 -0.42 5.04
N SER A 34 4.71 -1.17 4.53
CA SER A 34 4.48 -2.53 4.05
C SER A 34 4.13 -3.42 5.23
N GLN A 35 3.07 -4.23 5.11
CA GLN A 35 2.75 -5.25 6.10
C GLN A 35 3.98 -6.14 6.38
N ASP A 36 4.23 -6.43 7.66
CA ASP A 36 5.38 -7.24 8.13
C ASP A 36 6.75 -6.64 7.77
N ALA A 37 6.81 -5.36 7.43
CA ALA A 37 8.05 -4.73 6.97
C ALA A 37 8.08 -3.22 7.25
N LYS A 38 8.67 -2.46 6.31
CA LYS A 38 9.10 -1.07 6.52
C LYS A 38 8.32 -0.07 5.65
N PHE A 39 8.64 1.22 5.77
CA PHE A 39 7.99 2.27 4.98
C PHE A 39 8.25 2.10 3.48
N VAL A 40 7.22 2.37 2.67
CA VAL A 40 7.29 2.35 1.20
C VAL A 40 7.83 3.69 0.72
N GLY A 41 9.14 3.71 0.45
CA GLY A 41 9.88 4.90 0.06
C GLY A 41 10.37 4.88 -1.39
N ASP A 42 11.33 5.74 -1.67
CA ASP A 42 11.80 6.06 -3.03
C ASP A 42 12.28 4.84 -3.81
N GLN A 43 12.90 3.86 -3.12
CA GLN A 43 13.41 2.64 -3.75
C GLN A 43 12.31 1.78 -4.40
N MET A 44 11.07 1.94 -3.98
CA MET A 44 9.89 1.29 -4.56
C MET A 44 8.97 2.29 -5.28
N GLY A 45 9.49 3.49 -5.60
CA GLY A 45 8.74 4.58 -6.24
C GLY A 45 7.72 5.26 -5.32
N GLY A 46 7.75 4.98 -4.03
CA GLY A 46 6.74 5.46 -3.07
C GLY A 46 5.36 4.83 -3.29
N ALA A 47 4.37 5.42 -2.62
CA ALA A 47 2.96 5.11 -2.77
C ALA A 47 2.19 6.40 -3.03
N ARG A 48 1.27 6.39 -4.00
CA ARG A 48 0.38 7.51 -4.26
C ARG A 48 -0.68 7.55 -3.17
N VAL A 49 -0.89 8.73 -2.59
CA VAL A 49 -1.89 9.00 -1.56
C VAL A 49 -2.83 10.07 -2.10
N VAL A 50 -4.12 9.75 -2.13
CA VAL A 50 -5.18 10.71 -2.43
C VAL A 50 -6.04 10.88 -1.18
N LEU A 51 -6.12 12.10 -0.66
CA LEU A 51 -6.98 12.46 0.45
C LEU A 51 -8.27 13.06 -0.10
N ARG A 52 -9.40 12.47 0.28
CA ARG A 52 -10.73 12.91 -0.13
C ARG A 52 -11.62 13.23 1.05
N ASP A 53 -12.47 14.22 0.91
CA ASP A 53 -13.64 14.33 1.77
C ASP A 53 -14.50 13.05 1.61
N ALA A 54 -14.82 12.38 2.71
CA ALA A 54 -15.53 11.10 2.68
C ALA A 54 -17.02 11.25 2.34
N GLU A 55 -17.62 12.42 2.56
CA GLU A 55 -19.02 12.70 2.28
C GLU A 55 -19.20 13.18 0.83
N THR A 56 -18.37 14.12 0.37
CA THR A 56 -18.53 14.73 -0.96
C THR A 56 -17.71 14.03 -2.05
N GLY A 57 -16.66 13.30 -1.68
CA GLY A 57 -15.71 12.69 -2.61
C GLY A 57 -14.69 13.66 -3.21
N GLU A 58 -14.73 14.94 -2.81
CA GLU A 58 -13.79 15.98 -3.25
C GLU A 58 -12.34 15.59 -2.93
N VAL A 59 -11.44 15.77 -3.90
CA VAL A 59 -10.00 15.58 -3.67
C VAL A 59 -9.46 16.81 -2.96
N LEU A 60 -8.98 16.62 -1.73
CA LEU A 60 -8.38 17.68 -0.93
C LEU A 60 -6.86 17.75 -1.12
N ALA A 61 -6.22 16.60 -1.34
CA ALA A 61 -4.79 16.51 -1.64
C ALA A 61 -4.45 15.23 -2.42
N ASP A 62 -3.39 15.29 -3.23
CA ASP A 62 -2.85 14.17 -4.00
C ASP A 62 -1.32 14.28 -4.03
N GLY A 63 -0.62 13.19 -3.77
CA GLY A 63 0.83 13.15 -3.83
C GLY A 63 1.39 11.75 -3.67
N ILE A 64 2.72 11.66 -3.56
CA ILE A 64 3.45 10.40 -3.47
C ILE A 64 4.30 10.45 -2.20
N THR A 65 4.42 9.33 -1.50
CA THR A 65 5.37 9.23 -0.38
C THR A 65 6.81 9.31 -0.88
N THR A 66 7.61 10.19 -0.28
CA THR A 66 9.04 10.34 -0.60
C THR A 66 9.89 10.14 0.66
N GLY A 67 11.08 9.55 0.51
CA GLY A 67 12.03 9.31 1.59
C GLY A 67 12.47 7.85 1.70
N GLY A 68 13.19 7.54 2.78
CA GLY A 68 13.75 6.22 3.05
C GLY A 68 12.75 5.23 3.65
N THR A 69 13.14 3.97 3.72
CA THR A 69 12.33 2.92 4.38
C THR A 69 12.29 3.02 5.91
N GLY A 70 13.02 3.97 6.51
CA GLY A 70 13.17 4.12 7.95
C GLY A 70 14.15 3.11 8.57
N ASN A 71 14.25 3.15 9.89
CA ASN A 71 15.21 2.36 10.66
C ASN A 71 14.68 0.93 10.91
N THR A 72 15.38 -0.08 10.37
CA THR A 72 14.98 -1.48 10.49
C THR A 72 14.83 -1.93 11.94
N LYS A 73 15.79 -1.60 12.82
CA LYS A 73 15.75 -2.05 14.22
C LYS A 73 14.57 -1.42 14.96
N GLN A 74 14.37 -0.12 14.79
CA GLN A 74 13.27 0.60 15.43
C GLN A 74 11.91 0.04 15.01
N ILE A 75 11.70 -0.19 13.71
CA ILE A 75 10.42 -0.69 13.19
C ILE A 75 10.15 -2.12 13.68
N MET A 76 11.13 -3.02 13.49
CA MET A 76 10.92 -4.46 13.67
C MET A 76 10.99 -4.91 15.13
N ASP A 77 11.70 -4.18 15.99
CA ASP A 77 11.76 -4.48 17.43
C ASP A 77 10.75 -3.65 18.25
N SER A 78 9.93 -2.83 17.59
CA SER A 78 8.95 -1.98 18.26
C SER A 78 7.92 -2.82 19.03
N THR A 79 7.63 -2.41 20.27
CA THR A 79 6.67 -3.10 21.14
C THR A 79 5.81 -2.10 21.91
N GLY A 80 4.62 -2.54 22.34
CA GLY A 80 3.68 -1.71 23.10
C GLY A 80 2.58 -1.09 22.23
N ARG A 81 1.84 -0.14 22.80
CA ARG A 81 0.69 0.49 22.13
C ARG A 81 1.18 1.62 21.23
N SER A 82 0.88 1.54 19.93
CA SER A 82 1.25 2.55 18.93
C SER A 82 2.70 3.00 19.07
N PRO A 83 3.66 2.07 18.96
CA PRO A 83 5.07 2.41 19.15
C PRO A 83 5.53 3.36 18.03
N MET A 84 6.54 4.17 18.32
CA MET A 84 7.11 5.10 17.34
C MET A 84 7.92 4.33 16.29
N LEU A 85 7.46 4.32 15.05
CA LEU A 85 8.09 3.61 13.94
C LEU A 85 8.93 4.55 13.07
N ALA A 86 8.44 5.77 12.84
CA ALA A 86 8.99 6.71 11.89
C ALA A 86 10.23 7.40 12.44
N THR A 87 11.23 7.54 11.56
CA THR A 87 12.35 8.46 11.71
C THR A 87 12.11 9.68 10.81
N PRO A 88 12.82 10.81 11.01
CA PRO A 88 12.63 12.01 10.18
C PRO A 88 12.82 11.78 8.66
N ASP A 89 13.63 10.80 8.29
CA ASP A 89 13.91 10.38 6.91
C ASP A 89 12.97 9.31 6.38
N ALA A 90 12.06 8.78 7.20
CA ALA A 90 11.10 7.76 6.77
C ALA A 90 10.09 8.33 5.77
N ALA A 91 9.72 7.52 4.78
CA ALA A 91 8.91 7.95 3.66
C ALA A 91 7.55 8.55 4.07
N ALA A 92 7.23 9.69 3.46
CA ALA A 92 6.15 10.56 3.87
C ALA A 92 5.47 11.24 2.68
N PHE A 93 4.15 11.41 2.75
CA PHE A 93 3.44 12.45 2.03
C PHE A 93 2.96 13.48 3.03
N THR A 94 3.53 14.69 2.98
CA THR A 94 3.17 15.81 3.86
C THR A 94 2.38 16.84 3.06
N THR A 95 1.24 17.27 3.60
CA THR A 95 0.37 18.25 2.96
C THR A 95 -0.33 19.13 4.00
N GLN A 96 -1.01 20.17 3.55
CA GLN A 96 -1.82 21.05 4.37
C GLN A 96 -3.24 21.05 3.81
N LEU A 97 -4.22 20.77 4.66
CA LEU A 97 -5.64 20.79 4.32
C LEU A 97 -6.29 22.02 4.92
N ASP A 98 -6.96 22.82 4.10
CA ASP A 98 -7.74 23.96 4.56
C ASP A 98 -9.17 23.49 4.88
N LEU A 99 -9.46 23.27 6.16
CA LEU A 99 -10.74 22.71 6.62
C LEU A 99 -11.52 23.73 7.43
N SER A 100 -12.81 23.92 7.13
CA SER A 100 -13.68 24.85 7.88
C SER A 100 -14.42 24.20 9.05
N GLN A 101 -14.48 22.87 9.07
CA GLN A 101 -15.14 22.08 10.11
C GLN A 101 -14.47 20.70 10.26
N PRO A 102 -14.68 19.99 11.36
CA PRO A 102 -14.26 18.60 11.47
C PRO A 102 -14.76 17.78 10.28
N THR A 103 -13.83 17.17 9.55
CA THR A 103 -14.13 16.49 8.28
C THR A 103 -13.60 15.06 8.34
N LEU A 104 -14.43 14.09 7.92
CA LEU A 104 -14.00 12.72 7.77
C LEU A 104 -13.26 12.60 6.44
N ILE A 105 -11.97 12.27 6.49
CA ILE A 105 -11.14 12.14 5.30
C ILE A 105 -10.94 10.67 4.96
N THR A 106 -11.05 10.33 3.69
CA THR A 106 -10.63 9.03 3.12
C THR A 106 -9.26 9.19 2.49
N ALA A 107 -8.27 8.45 3.00
CA ALA A 107 -6.98 8.25 2.34
C ALA A 107 -7.07 7.01 1.43
N GLU A 108 -7.00 7.23 0.12
CA GLU A 108 -6.87 6.19 -0.89
C GLU A 108 -5.39 6.07 -1.28
N VAL A 109 -4.79 4.93 -0.96
CA VAL A 109 -3.37 4.66 -1.14
C VAL A 109 -3.18 3.60 -2.21
N VAL A 110 -2.27 3.84 -3.17
CA VAL A 110 -1.85 2.86 -4.17
C VAL A 110 -0.33 2.77 -4.19
N GLY A 111 0.20 1.56 -4.05
CA GLY A 111 1.63 1.32 -4.20
C GLY A 111 1.98 -0.16 -4.09
N PRO A 112 3.29 -0.49 -4.20
CA PRO A 112 4.38 0.42 -4.57
C PRO A 112 4.33 0.84 -6.05
N LEU A 113 4.70 2.09 -6.36
CA LEU A 113 4.58 2.64 -7.73
C LEU A 113 5.66 2.14 -8.70
N ALA A 114 6.81 1.67 -8.21
CA ALA A 114 7.84 1.07 -9.07
C ALA A 114 7.54 -0.39 -9.46
N GLN A 115 6.55 -1.02 -8.82
CA GLN A 115 6.10 -2.40 -9.11
C GLN A 115 4.58 -2.43 -9.30
N MET A 116 4.07 -1.63 -10.25
CA MET A 116 2.62 -1.46 -10.46
C MET A 116 1.87 -2.77 -10.71
N GLN A 117 2.51 -3.77 -11.31
CA GLN A 117 1.93 -5.09 -11.50
C GLN A 117 1.59 -5.81 -10.19
N ALA A 118 2.32 -5.49 -9.11
CA ALA A 118 2.06 -6.01 -7.77
C ALA A 118 1.39 -4.96 -6.85
N SER A 119 1.08 -3.78 -7.37
CA SER A 119 0.49 -2.71 -6.55
C SER A 119 -0.90 -3.09 -6.05
N ILE A 120 -1.21 -2.65 -4.84
CA ILE A 120 -2.54 -2.80 -4.25
C ILE A 120 -3.11 -1.44 -3.88
N ARG A 121 -4.43 -1.41 -3.71
CA ARG A 121 -5.16 -0.23 -3.24
C ARG A 121 -5.68 -0.47 -1.83
N VAL A 122 -5.38 0.45 -0.92
CA VAL A 122 -5.92 0.47 0.45
C VAL A 122 -6.66 1.76 0.67
N THR A 123 -7.76 1.70 1.41
CA THR A 123 -8.48 2.88 1.88
C THR A 123 -8.50 2.90 3.39
N SER A 124 -8.21 4.06 3.98
CA SER A 124 -8.32 4.31 5.42
C SER A 124 -9.11 5.59 5.63
N GLN A 125 -9.85 5.68 6.75
CA GLN A 125 -10.58 6.90 7.09
C GLN A 125 -10.14 7.45 8.44
N ARG A 126 -10.10 8.78 8.55
CA ARG A 126 -9.75 9.47 9.80
C ARG A 126 -10.47 10.81 9.89
N TRP A 127 -10.97 11.13 11.08
CA TRP A 127 -11.44 12.47 11.41
C TRP A 127 -10.26 13.43 11.53
N ILE A 128 -10.37 14.57 10.85
CA ILE A 128 -9.41 15.67 10.96
C ILE A 128 -10.15 16.90 11.45
N VAL A 129 -9.63 17.52 12.51
CA VAL A 129 -10.20 18.73 13.11
C VAL A 129 -9.37 19.93 12.62
N PRO A 130 -10.01 21.00 12.12
CA PRO A 130 -9.33 22.23 11.72
C PRO A 130 -8.34 22.71 12.78
N GLY A 131 -7.13 23.08 12.34
CA GLY A 131 -6.06 23.59 13.20
C GLY A 131 -5.36 22.54 14.07
N GLN A 132 -5.78 21.28 14.05
CA GLN A 132 -5.14 20.19 14.80
C GLN A 132 -4.28 19.30 13.88
N PRO A 133 -2.95 19.46 13.91
CA PRO A 133 -2.08 18.77 12.96
C PRO A 133 -2.06 17.25 13.19
N VAL A 134 -2.10 16.50 12.08
CA VAL A 134 -1.93 15.04 12.06
C VAL A 134 -0.46 14.70 11.82
N THR A 135 0.39 15.17 12.75
CA THR A 135 1.85 15.03 12.69
C THR A 135 2.45 14.42 13.97
N SER A 136 1.67 14.33 15.05
CA SER A 136 2.10 13.70 16.30
C SER A 136 2.33 12.20 16.11
N GLY A 137 3.37 11.65 16.76
CA GLY A 137 3.72 10.24 16.61
C GLY A 137 4.25 9.94 15.20
N ASP A 138 3.73 8.86 14.60
CA ASP A 138 4.05 8.48 13.22
C ASP A 138 3.19 9.22 12.16
N GLY A 139 2.31 10.13 12.59
CA GLY A 139 1.30 10.77 11.74
C GLY A 139 0.13 9.84 11.44
N TRP A 140 -0.29 9.77 10.18
CA TRP A 140 -1.27 8.80 9.68
C TRP A 140 -0.57 7.68 8.92
N VAL A 141 -0.34 6.56 9.61
CA VAL A 141 0.23 5.35 8.99
C VAL A 141 -0.87 4.51 8.36
N VAL A 142 -0.71 4.18 7.08
CA VAL A 142 -1.55 3.24 6.33
C VAL A 142 -0.73 2.01 6.02
N GLU A 143 -1.21 0.84 6.43
CA GLU A 143 -0.56 -0.44 6.13
C GLU A 143 -0.95 -0.94 4.73
N LEU A 144 0.06 -1.37 3.97
CA LEU A 144 -0.04 -1.91 2.63
C LEU A 144 0.23 -3.42 2.69
N PRO A 145 -0.81 -4.28 2.67
CA PRO A 145 -0.60 -5.71 2.52
C PRO A 145 -0.01 -6.06 1.15
N GLY A 146 0.60 -7.23 1.05
CA GLY A 146 1.07 -7.81 -0.20
C GLY A 146 2.56 -8.14 -0.24
N LEU A 147 2.94 -8.94 -1.24
CA LEU A 147 4.33 -9.13 -1.68
C LEU A 147 4.48 -8.65 -3.13
N ALA A 148 5.60 -8.01 -3.45
CA ALA A 148 5.96 -7.67 -4.82
C ALA A 148 6.57 -8.91 -5.49
N VAL A 149 5.76 -9.61 -6.28
CA VAL A 149 6.18 -10.75 -7.10
C VAL A 149 6.40 -10.28 -8.53
N ASN A 150 7.47 -10.74 -9.16
CA ASN A 150 7.79 -10.47 -10.55
C ASN A 150 8.33 -11.71 -11.25
N ILE A 151 7.68 -12.15 -12.32
CA ILE A 151 8.14 -13.25 -13.17
C ILE A 151 9.31 -12.75 -14.03
N ILE A 152 10.45 -13.43 -13.94
CA ILE A 152 11.66 -13.16 -14.74
C ILE A 152 11.67 -14.04 -15.98
N ALA A 153 11.28 -15.30 -15.80
CA ALA A 153 11.09 -16.27 -16.86
C ALA A 153 9.87 -17.14 -16.54
N PRO A 154 9.08 -17.54 -17.53
CA PRO A 154 9.20 -17.19 -18.95
C PRO A 154 8.71 -15.75 -19.24
N GLN A 155 9.25 -15.15 -20.30
CA GLN A 155 8.72 -13.87 -20.81
C GLN A 155 7.32 -14.08 -21.44
N PRO A 156 6.47 -13.04 -21.52
CA PRO A 156 5.18 -13.17 -22.18
C PRO A 156 5.30 -13.68 -23.62
N ASN A 157 4.40 -14.58 -24.03
CA ASN A 157 4.42 -15.25 -25.33
C ASN A 157 5.66 -16.14 -25.59
N THR A 158 6.31 -16.64 -24.52
CA THR A 158 7.37 -17.65 -24.69
C THR A 158 6.79 -18.95 -25.21
N HIS A 159 7.49 -19.56 -26.17
CA HIS A 159 7.20 -20.89 -26.68
C HIS A 159 8.09 -21.92 -25.98
N SER A 160 7.55 -23.07 -25.58
CA SER A 160 8.38 -24.16 -25.07
C SER A 160 9.33 -24.67 -26.16
N ALA A 161 10.47 -25.25 -25.75
CA ALA A 161 11.39 -25.87 -26.69
C ALA A 161 10.67 -26.98 -27.49
N LYS A 162 11.05 -27.15 -28.76
CA LYS A 162 10.42 -28.13 -29.65
C LYS A 162 10.48 -29.54 -29.04
N GLY A 163 9.33 -30.15 -28.81
CA GLY A 163 9.21 -31.48 -28.19
C GLY A 163 9.28 -31.49 -26.66
N SER A 164 9.54 -30.35 -26.02
CA SER A 164 9.44 -30.18 -24.57
C SER A 164 8.09 -29.59 -24.19
N ARG A 165 7.52 -30.10 -23.09
CA ARG A 165 6.34 -29.52 -22.42
C ARG A 165 6.71 -28.88 -21.08
N THR A 166 8.00 -28.80 -20.79
CA THR A 166 8.54 -28.23 -19.56
C THR A 166 8.95 -26.79 -19.82
N ILE A 167 8.50 -25.92 -18.92
CA ILE A 167 8.81 -24.50 -18.89
C ILE A 167 9.62 -24.23 -17.63
N GLU A 168 10.79 -23.65 -17.79
CA GLU A 168 11.53 -23.08 -16.67
C GLU A 168 10.79 -21.84 -16.17
N VAL A 169 10.57 -21.76 -14.86
CA VAL A 169 9.92 -20.64 -14.20
C VAL A 169 10.87 -20.05 -13.18
N MET A 170 11.09 -18.75 -13.29
CA MET A 170 11.94 -17.98 -12.40
C MET A 170 11.21 -16.70 -11.99
N SER A 171 11.21 -16.39 -10.70
CA SER A 171 10.55 -15.22 -10.14
C SER A 171 11.43 -14.51 -9.11
N SER A 172 11.13 -13.23 -8.89
CA SER A 172 11.65 -12.46 -7.76
C SER A 172 10.48 -12.09 -6.85
N THR A 173 10.65 -12.29 -5.56
CA THR A 173 9.69 -11.94 -4.53
C THR A 173 10.36 -11.04 -3.50
N MET A 174 9.71 -9.94 -3.13
CA MET A 174 10.13 -9.04 -2.07
C MET A 174 8.93 -8.47 -1.32
N LEU A 175 9.17 -7.86 -0.16
CA LEU A 175 8.14 -7.12 0.57
C LEU A 175 7.79 -5.83 -0.20
N MET A 176 6.62 -5.23 0.04
CA MET A 176 6.22 -4.00 -0.69
C MET A 176 7.12 -2.80 -0.43
N CYS A 177 7.90 -2.81 0.66
CA CYS A 177 8.98 -1.85 0.91
C CYS A 177 10.23 -2.07 0.03
N GLY A 178 10.31 -3.16 -0.74
CA GLY A 178 11.53 -3.58 -1.45
C GLY A 178 12.53 -4.31 -0.55
N CYS A 179 12.11 -4.68 0.66
CA CYS A 179 12.97 -5.37 1.61
C CYS A 179 13.28 -6.80 1.10
N PRO A 180 14.56 -7.24 1.14
CA PRO A 180 14.96 -8.48 0.48
C PRO A 180 14.57 -9.70 1.29
N ILE A 181 14.22 -10.78 0.58
CA ILE A 181 14.11 -12.13 1.16
C ILE A 181 15.46 -12.82 1.00
N THR A 182 16.01 -13.34 2.10
CA THR A 182 17.32 -14.03 2.09
C THR A 182 17.29 -15.26 2.99
N SER A 183 18.12 -16.27 2.71
CA SER A 183 18.28 -17.41 3.61
C SER A 183 18.82 -16.96 4.97
N GLY A 184 18.10 -17.26 6.06
CA GLY A 184 18.51 -16.91 7.43
C GLY A 184 18.48 -15.41 7.77
N GLY A 185 17.91 -14.57 6.90
CA GLY A 185 17.77 -13.13 7.12
C GLY A 185 16.57 -12.77 8.00
N LEU A 186 16.33 -11.46 8.14
CA LEU A 186 15.17 -10.95 8.87
C LEU A 186 13.84 -11.36 8.22
N TRP A 187 13.79 -11.31 6.89
CA TRP A 187 12.75 -11.95 6.08
C TRP A 187 13.36 -13.23 5.49
N ASP A 188 13.26 -14.31 6.26
CA ASP A 188 13.90 -15.59 5.94
C ASP A 188 13.17 -16.29 4.79
N ALA A 189 13.91 -16.75 3.78
CA ALA A 189 13.36 -17.46 2.63
C ALA A 189 12.51 -18.68 3.00
N LYS A 190 12.79 -19.35 4.13
CA LYS A 190 12.01 -20.50 4.61
C LYS A 190 10.57 -20.14 5.00
N ASP A 191 10.32 -18.87 5.30
CA ASP A 191 9.01 -18.38 5.70
C ASP A 191 8.13 -18.08 4.47
N TYR A 192 8.63 -18.28 3.25
CA TYR A 192 7.93 -18.02 2.00
C TYR A 192 7.71 -19.28 1.18
N GLU A 193 6.45 -19.55 0.86
CA GLU A 193 6.03 -20.57 -0.10
C GLU A 193 5.79 -19.89 -1.45
N VAL A 194 6.53 -20.30 -2.48
CA VAL A 194 6.36 -19.78 -3.84
C VAL A 194 5.96 -20.92 -4.77
N GLU A 195 4.88 -20.71 -5.51
CA GLU A 195 4.31 -21.71 -6.41
C GLU A 195 3.99 -21.09 -7.76
N VAL A 196 4.07 -21.91 -8.81
CA VAL A 196 3.53 -21.60 -10.13
C VAL A 196 2.31 -22.48 -10.41
N ALA A 197 1.26 -21.90 -10.97
CA ALA A 197 0.08 -22.61 -11.43
C ALA A 197 -0.26 -22.21 -12.87
N ALA A 198 -0.47 -23.21 -13.73
CA ALA A 198 -0.95 -23.00 -15.10
C ALA A 198 -2.47 -23.16 -15.17
N TYR A 199 -3.10 -22.22 -15.86
CA TYR A 199 -4.53 -22.20 -16.13
C TYR A 199 -4.81 -22.24 -17.62
N GLN A 200 -5.87 -22.95 -17.98
CA GLN A 200 -6.43 -22.96 -19.32
C GLN A 200 -7.94 -22.86 -19.20
N ALA A 201 -8.55 -21.87 -19.88
CA ALA A 201 -9.97 -21.56 -19.78
C ALA A 201 -10.48 -21.45 -18.31
N GLY A 202 -9.68 -20.80 -17.45
CA GLY A 202 -10.01 -20.58 -16.04
C GLY A 202 -9.87 -21.79 -15.11
N ARG A 203 -9.44 -22.96 -15.62
CA ARG A 203 -9.21 -24.16 -14.81
C ARG A 203 -7.72 -24.36 -14.57
N LYS A 204 -7.34 -24.68 -13.33
CA LYS A 204 -5.96 -25.05 -12.98
C LYS A 204 -5.64 -26.41 -13.62
N ILE A 205 -4.62 -26.44 -14.47
CA ILE A 205 -4.20 -27.62 -15.24
C ILE A 205 -2.96 -28.27 -14.64
N ALA A 206 -2.02 -27.45 -14.14
CA ALA A 206 -0.79 -27.92 -13.53
C ALA A 206 -0.32 -26.94 -12.46
N SER A 207 0.54 -27.40 -11.55
CA SER A 207 1.31 -26.54 -10.67
C SER A 207 2.65 -27.15 -10.32
N GLY A 208 3.58 -26.29 -9.92
CA GLY A 208 4.89 -26.65 -9.40
C GLY A 208 5.30 -25.73 -8.26
N LYS A 209 6.17 -26.23 -7.39
CA LYS A 209 6.82 -25.41 -6.37
C LYS A 209 8.03 -24.70 -6.98
N LEU A 210 8.27 -23.46 -6.58
CA LEU A 210 9.51 -22.74 -6.87
C LEU A 210 10.35 -22.70 -5.61
N ASP A 211 11.56 -23.25 -5.66
CA ASP A 211 12.48 -23.26 -4.53
C ASP A 211 13.32 -21.98 -4.52
N PHE A 212 13.76 -21.55 -3.34
CA PHE A 212 14.68 -20.43 -3.22
C PHE A 212 16.01 -20.76 -3.89
N VAL A 213 16.45 -19.90 -4.80
CA VAL A 213 17.68 -20.07 -5.59
C VAL A 213 18.80 -19.19 -5.03
N GLU A 214 18.56 -17.89 -4.94
CA GLU A 214 19.55 -16.89 -4.53
C GLU A 214 18.91 -15.63 -3.96
N ALA A 215 19.69 -14.87 -3.21
CA ALA A 215 19.28 -13.55 -2.74
C ALA A 215 19.49 -12.47 -3.84
N PRO A 216 18.65 -11.43 -3.89
CA PRO A 216 17.45 -11.23 -3.08
C PRO A 216 16.22 -11.93 -3.69
N GLY A 217 15.58 -12.78 -2.90
CA GLY A 217 14.25 -13.31 -3.18
C GLY A 217 14.05 -13.99 -4.53
N ARG A 218 15.09 -14.64 -5.09
CA ARG A 218 14.96 -15.39 -6.34
C ARG A 218 14.40 -16.78 -6.05
N PHE A 219 13.33 -17.15 -6.75
CA PHE A 219 12.72 -18.48 -6.68
C PHE A 219 12.58 -19.09 -8.06
N GLY A 220 12.92 -20.37 -8.19
CA GLY A 220 12.96 -21.06 -9.47
C GLY A 220 12.53 -22.53 -9.41
N GLY A 221 12.09 -23.04 -10.55
CA GLY A 221 11.67 -24.42 -10.70
C GLY A 221 11.09 -24.68 -12.09
N ASP A 222 10.74 -25.93 -12.35
CA ASP A 222 10.18 -26.36 -13.63
C ASP A 222 8.69 -26.64 -13.54
N LEU A 223 7.94 -26.25 -14.56
CA LEU A 223 6.54 -26.59 -14.72
C LEU A 223 6.35 -27.44 -15.98
N THR A 224 5.85 -28.67 -15.80
CA THR A 224 5.49 -29.55 -16.92
C THR A 224 4.01 -29.44 -17.23
N LEU A 225 3.69 -29.08 -18.46
CA LEU A 225 2.32 -28.94 -18.96
C LEU A 225 1.86 -30.24 -19.64
N PRO A 226 0.58 -30.63 -19.51
CA PRO A 226 0.14 -31.94 -20.00
C PRO A 226 0.01 -31.98 -21.52
N GLU A 227 -0.50 -30.91 -22.13
CA GLU A 227 -0.87 -30.88 -23.55
C GLU A 227 -0.34 -29.63 -24.25
N LYS A 228 -0.43 -29.64 -25.59
CA LYS A 228 -0.17 -28.47 -26.42
C LYS A 228 -1.26 -27.43 -26.21
N GLY A 229 -0.91 -26.16 -26.26
CA GLY A 229 -1.88 -25.08 -26.10
C GLY A 229 -1.28 -23.81 -25.49
N ALA A 230 -2.14 -22.81 -25.34
CA ALA A 230 -1.83 -21.58 -24.63
C ALA A 230 -2.27 -21.68 -23.16
N TYR A 231 -1.41 -21.23 -22.25
CA TYR A 231 -1.64 -21.26 -20.81
C TYR A 231 -1.37 -19.90 -20.19
N GLU A 232 -2.18 -19.52 -19.21
CA GLU A 232 -1.89 -18.42 -18.28
C GLU A 232 -1.13 -19.02 -17.09
N LEU A 233 0.03 -18.47 -16.77
CA LEU A 233 0.81 -18.85 -15.60
C LEU A 233 0.61 -17.80 -14.52
N PHE A 234 0.30 -18.24 -13.31
CA PHE A 234 0.32 -17.42 -12.10
C PHE A 234 1.47 -17.88 -11.23
N VAL A 235 2.36 -16.97 -10.85
CA VAL A 235 3.32 -17.20 -9.78
C VAL A 235 2.81 -16.49 -8.54
N SER A 236 2.57 -17.26 -7.48
CA SER A 236 2.10 -16.75 -6.20
C SER A 236 3.15 -16.99 -5.12
N ALA A 237 3.37 -15.99 -4.27
CA ALA A 237 4.18 -16.11 -3.07
C ALA A 237 3.31 -15.88 -1.83
N ARG A 238 3.54 -16.66 -0.78
CA ARG A 238 2.87 -16.54 0.51
C ARG A 238 3.90 -16.55 1.63
N ASN A 239 3.87 -15.53 2.50
CA ASN A 239 4.55 -15.57 3.78
C ASN A 239 3.71 -16.39 4.77
N THR A 240 4.24 -17.52 5.24
CA THR A 240 3.53 -18.46 6.11
C THR A 240 3.35 -17.96 7.54
N ARG A 241 4.13 -16.94 7.95
CA ARG A 241 4.05 -16.33 9.28
C ARG A 241 2.96 -15.27 9.38
N THR A 242 2.82 -14.44 8.35
CA THR A 242 1.89 -13.30 8.37
C THR A 242 0.67 -13.49 7.47
N GLY A 243 0.68 -14.51 6.62
CA GLY A 243 -0.35 -14.73 5.60
C GLY A 243 -0.23 -13.76 4.42
N ASN A 244 0.79 -12.91 4.41
CA ASN A 244 1.00 -11.94 3.35
C ASN A 244 1.19 -12.65 2.00
N THR A 245 0.58 -12.14 0.92
CA THR A 245 0.51 -12.82 -0.38
C THR A 245 0.80 -11.85 -1.52
N GLY A 246 1.49 -12.31 -2.56
CA GLY A 246 1.69 -11.58 -3.81
C GLY A 246 1.54 -12.50 -5.00
N VAL A 247 1.14 -11.94 -6.15
CA VAL A 247 0.94 -12.69 -7.38
C VAL A 247 1.46 -11.87 -8.55
N ASP A 248 2.07 -12.55 -9.51
CA ASP A 248 2.29 -12.06 -10.86
C ASP A 248 1.84 -13.10 -11.88
N ARG A 249 1.64 -12.69 -13.13
CA ARG A 249 1.12 -13.56 -14.19
C ARG A 249 1.76 -13.30 -15.55
N THR A 250 1.87 -14.37 -16.32
CA THR A 250 2.36 -14.33 -17.70
C THR A 250 1.63 -15.35 -18.57
N SER A 251 1.96 -15.43 -19.86
CA SER A 251 1.41 -16.42 -20.78
C SER A 251 2.50 -17.18 -21.53
N VAL A 252 2.23 -18.47 -21.78
CA VAL A 252 3.12 -19.35 -22.53
C VAL A 252 2.36 -20.17 -23.56
N ILE A 253 3.07 -20.63 -24.59
CA ILE A 253 2.54 -21.49 -25.64
C ILE A 253 3.38 -22.76 -25.73
N VAL A 254 2.72 -23.92 -25.63
CA VAL A 254 3.32 -25.23 -25.91
C VAL A 254 2.90 -25.64 -27.33
N PRO A 255 3.84 -25.67 -28.32
CA PRO A 255 3.53 -25.90 -29.73
C PRO A 255 3.31 -27.38 -30.09
#